data_AF-A0A7W0P9H1-F1
#
_entry.id   AF-A0A7W0P9H1-F1
#
_cell.length_a   1.000
_cell.length_b   1.000
_cell.length_c   1.000
_cell.angle_alpha   90.00
_cell.angle_beta   90.00
_cell.angle_gamma   90.00
#
_symmetry.space_group_name_H-M   'P 1'
#
loop_
_entity.id
_entity.type
_entity.pdbx_description
1 polymer ?
#
loop_
_entity_poly.entity_id
_entity_poly.type
_entity_poly.pdbx_seq_one_letter_code
_entity_poly.pdbx_strand_id
1 'polypeptide(L)'
;VLAVVGLISFIFTLNEFVIASALLQTTDNYTLIVGLQGFIDEQYAEQWGPFAAGVLLAAIPPALLFLSLQRFIVHGLTSGSVKG
;
A
#
# COMPACT_ATOMS: atom_id res chain seq x y z
N VAL A 1 2.60 14.71 13.85
CA VAL A 1 3.66 13.68 13.76
C VAL A 1 3.08 12.27 13.72
N LEU A 2 2.34 11.80 14.73
CA LEU A 2 1.75 10.45 14.77
C LEU A 2 0.89 10.10 13.54
N ALA A 3 0.07 11.03 13.04
CA ALA A 3 -0.74 10.81 11.83
C ALA A 3 0.10 10.57 10.57
N VAL A 4 1.23 11.28 10.43
CA VAL A 4 2.14 11.13 9.28
C VAL A 4 2.92 9.83 9.37
N VAL A 5 3.45 9.51 10.57
CA VAL A 5 4.16 8.26 10.81
C VAL A 5 3.22 7.07 10.58
N GLY A 6 1.99 7.11 11.09
CA GLY A 6 1.00 6.05 10.89
C GLY A 6 0.64 5.83 9.42
N LEU A 7 0.45 6.91 8.65
CA LEU A 7 0.21 6.82 7.21
C LEU A 7 1.41 6.17 6.48
N ILE A 8 2.62 6.65 6.74
CA ILE A 8 3.83 6.15 6.07
C ILE A 8 4.07 4.68 6.44
N SER A 9 3.98 4.31 7.72
CA SER A 9 4.11 2.92 8.17
C SER A 9 3.06 2.00 7.57
N PHE A 10 1.82 2.48 7.40
CA PHE A 10 0.75 1.72 6.73
C PHE A 10 1.06 1.49 5.25
N ILE A 11 1.51 2.53 4.53
CA ILE A 11 1.93 2.42 3.13
C ILE A 11 3.07 1.41 2.99
N PHE A 12 4.11 1.50 3.83
CA PHE A 12 5.23 0.55 3.80
C PHE A 12 4.78 -0.88 4.08
N THR A 13 3.93 -1.09 5.09
CA THR A 13 3.44 -2.43 5.44
C THR A 13 2.60 -3.03 4.31
N LEU A 14 1.73 -2.24 3.68
CA LEU A 14 0.94 -2.71 2.55
C LEU A 14 1.78 -2.98 1.30
N ASN A 15 2.88 -2.25 1.11
CA ASN A 15 3.79 -2.41 -0.01
C ASN A 15 4.90 -3.46 0.24
N GLU A 16 4.90 -4.12 1.41
CA GLU A 16 5.90 -5.11 1.74
C GLU A 16 5.68 -6.39 0.92
N PHE A 17 6.59 -6.62 -0.03
CA PHE A 17 6.57 -7.76 -0.94
C PHE A 17 7.64 -8.80 -0.61
N VAL A 18 8.84 -8.37 -0.26
CA VAL A 18 10.01 -9.25 -0.18
C VAL A 18 9.85 -10.26 0.95
N ILE A 19 9.47 -9.77 2.14
CA ILE A 19 9.28 -10.63 3.32
C ILE A 19 8.03 -11.49 3.16
N ALA A 20 6.96 -10.91 2.61
CA ALA A 20 5.70 -11.59 2.39
C ALA A 20 5.85 -12.76 1.40
N SER A 21 6.51 -12.54 0.26
CA SER A 21 6.77 -13.57 -0.75
C SER A 21 7.65 -14.71 -0.22
N ALA A 22 8.63 -14.40 0.63
CA ALA A 22 9.52 -15.41 1.20
C ALA A 22 8.86 -16.28 2.28
N LEU A 23 7.96 -15.71 3.09
CA LEU A 23 7.35 -16.41 4.24
C LEU A 23 6.02 -17.08 3.89
N LEU A 24 5.25 -16.51 2.97
CA LEU A 24 3.91 -16.98 2.63
C LEU A 24 4.01 -18.02 1.52
N GLN A 25 3.91 -19.29 1.90
CA GLN A 25 4.03 -20.42 0.95
C GLN A 25 2.68 -20.96 0.47
N THR A 26 1.58 -20.58 1.12
CA THR A 26 0.22 -21.04 0.78
C THR A 26 -0.61 -19.88 0.23
N THR A 27 -1.31 -20.12 -0.88
CA THR A 27 -2.10 -19.12 -1.61
C THR A 27 -3.16 -18.44 -0.75
N ASP A 28 -3.71 -19.15 0.24
CA ASP A 28 -4.72 -18.61 1.18
C ASP A 28 -4.20 -17.49 2.09
N ASN A 29 -2.87 -17.42 2.28
CA ASN A 29 -2.25 -16.43 3.15
C ASN A 29 -1.56 -15.31 2.36
N TYR A 30 -1.67 -15.28 1.03
CA TYR A 30 -0.98 -14.29 0.22
C TYR A 30 -1.46 -12.88 0.55
N THR A 31 -0.48 -11.98 0.73
CA THR A 31 -0.79 -10.55 0.75
C THR A 31 -1.26 -10.13 -0.63
N LEU A 32 -1.98 -9.01 -0.68
CA LEU A 32 -2.54 -8.51 -1.92
C LEU A 32 -1.46 -8.33 -3.01
N ILE A 33 -0.26 -7.89 -2.65
CA ILE A 33 0.85 -7.73 -3.60
C ILE A 33 1.44 -9.07 -4.05
N VAL A 34 1.61 -10.04 -3.15
CA VAL A 34 2.12 -11.38 -3.50
C VAL A 34 1.12 -12.11 -4.40
N GLY A 35 -0.18 -11.99 -4.13
CA GLY A 35 -1.23 -12.54 -4.98
C GLY A 35 -1.28 -11.87 -6.37
N LEU A 36 -1.01 -10.57 -6.44
CA LEU A 36 -0.96 -9.87 -7.72
C LEU A 36 0.25 -10.28 -8.58
N GLN A 37 1.39 -10.59 -7.95
CA GLN A 37 2.57 -11.09 -8.66
C GLN A 37 2.25 -12.36 -9.47
N GLY A 38 1.37 -13.23 -8.97
CA GLY A 38 0.96 -14.45 -9.67
C GLY A 38 0.32 -14.21 -11.05
N PHE A 39 -0.21 -13.02 -11.33
CA PHE A 39 -0.75 -12.69 -12.66
C PHE A 39 0.32 -12.40 -13.71
N ILE A 40 1.54 -12.06 -13.29
CA ILE A 40 2.65 -11.71 -14.19
C ILE A 40 3.83 -12.68 -14.09
N ASP A 41 3.74 -13.69 -13.24
CA ASP A 41 4.79 -14.69 -13.04
C ASP A 41 4.81 -15.77 -14.16
N GLU A 42 3.71 -15.89 -14.92
CA GLU A 42 3.60 -16.83 -16.03
C GLU A 42 4.24 -16.29 -17.30
N GLN A 43 5.48 -16.73 -17.58
CA GLN A 43 6.36 -16.31 -18.69
C GLN A 43 5.75 -16.37 -20.10
N TYR A 44 4.58 -16.99 -20.29
CA TYR A 44 3.88 -17.08 -21.58
C TYR A 44 2.37 -16.75 -21.51
N ALA A 45 1.87 -16.32 -20.35
CA ALA A 45 0.44 -16.04 -20.13
C ALA A 45 0.22 -14.85 -19.18
N GLU A 46 1.15 -13.89 -19.17
CA GLU A 46 1.08 -12.69 -18.32
C GLU A 46 -0.23 -11.92 -18.50
N GLN A 47 -0.97 -11.76 -17.42
CA GLN A 47 -2.25 -11.09 -17.36
C GLN A 47 -2.09 -9.66 -16.83
N TRP A 48 -1.52 -8.78 -17.66
CA TRP A 48 -1.30 -7.37 -17.32
C TRP A 48 -2.59 -6.59 -17.00
N GLY A 49 -3.72 -6.97 -17.61
CA GLY A 49 -5.02 -6.33 -17.34
C GLY A 49 -5.50 -6.56 -15.91
N PRO A 50 -5.70 -7.82 -15.47
CA PRO A 50 -6.00 -8.17 -14.09
C PRO A 50 -4.98 -7.64 -13.08
N PHE A 51 -3.69 -7.69 -13.41
CA PHE A 51 -2.63 -7.11 -12.58
C PHE A 51 -2.85 -5.61 -12.34
N ALA A 52 -3.00 -4.82 -13.41
CA ALA A 52 -3.22 -3.37 -13.29
C ALA A 52 -4.51 -3.04 -12.54
N ALA A 53 -5.60 -3.77 -12.80
CA ALA A 53 -6.86 -3.60 -12.07
C ALA A 53 -6.69 -3.88 -10.57
N GLY A 54 -5.97 -4.95 -10.21
CA GLY A 54 -5.68 -5.29 -8.83
C GLY A 54 -4.76 -4.27 -8.13
N VAL A 55 -3.77 -3.73 -8.83
CA VAL A 55 -2.91 -2.64 -8.31
C VAL A 55 -3.72 -1.37 -8.07
N LEU A 56 -4.66 -1.03 -8.96
CA LEU A 56 -5.56 0.10 -8.74
C LEU A 56 -6.44 -0.11 -7.51
N LEU A 57 -6.95 -1.33 -7.30
CA LEU A 57 -7.70 -1.67 -6.08
C LEU A 57 -6.80 -1.61 -4.83
N ALA A 58 -5.54 -2.05 -4.94
CA ALA A 58 -4.54 -1.98 -3.87
C ALA A 58 -4.24 -0.53 -3.42
N ALA A 59 -4.37 0.44 -4.32
CA ALA A 59 -4.16 1.85 -4.03
C ALA A 59 -5.35 2.51 -3.30
N ILE A 60 -6.53 1.89 -3.31
CA ILE A 60 -7.74 2.47 -2.67
C ILE A 60 -7.60 2.60 -1.15
N PRO A 61 -7.19 1.57 -0.38
CA PRO A 61 -7.03 1.68 1.07
C PRO A 61 -6.07 2.79 1.53
N PRO A 62 -4.83 2.91 1.00
CA PRO A 62 -3.95 4.01 1.38
C PRO A 62 -4.50 5.38 0.96
N ALA A 63 -5.18 5.47 -0.19
CA ALA A 63 -5.83 6.73 -0.61
C ALA A 63 -6.97 7.14 0.34
N LEU A 64 -7.83 6.20 0.74
CA LEU A 64 -8.91 6.46 1.71
C LEU A 64 -8.36 6.84 3.08
N LEU A 65 -7.29 6.17 3.52
CA LEU A 65 -6.62 6.49 4.78
C LEU A 65 -6.01 7.89 4.72
N PHE A 66 -5.36 8.24 3.61
CA PHE A 66 -4.85 9.59 3.38
C PHE A 66 -5.97 10.65 3.43
N LEU A 67 -7.07 10.44 2.72
CA LEU A 67 -8.22 11.37 2.72
C LEU A 67 -8.82 11.54 4.12
N SER A 68 -8.93 10.46 4.88
CA SER A 68 -9.44 10.47 6.26
C SER A 68 -8.49 11.24 7.20
N LEU A 69 -7.18 11.11 6.99
CA LEU A 69 -6.15 11.75 7.79
C LEU A 69 -5.78 13.16 7.30
N GLN A 70 -6.28 13.60 6.13
CA GLN A 70 -5.89 14.87 5.51
C GLN A 70 -6.03 16.04 6.48
N ARG A 71 -7.11 16.06 7.29
CA ARG A 71 -7.32 17.14 8.28
C ARG A 71 -6.21 17.19 9.33
N PHE A 72 -5.71 16.05 9.79
CA PHE A 72 -4.65 15.99 10.81
C PHE A 72 -3.26 16.28 10.22
N ILE A 73 -3.05 15.92 8.96
CA ILE A 73 -1.80 16.22 8.23
C ILE A 73 -1.73 17.72 7.93
N VAL A 74 -2.81 18.32 7.43
CA VAL A 74 -2.87 19.76 7.09
C VAL A 74 -2.74 20.64 8.34
N HIS A 75 -3.45 20.34 9.44
CA HIS A 75 -3.30 21.09 10.70
C HIS A 75 -1.94 20.85 11.37
N GLY A 76 -1.34 19.66 11.19
CA GLY A 76 -0.02 19.34 11.71
C GLY A 76 1.13 20.08 10.98
N LEU A 77 0.99 20.33 9.67
CA LEU A 77 1.95 21.10 8.87
C LEU A 77 1.85 22.60 9.14
N THR A 78 0.65 23.15 9.31
CA THR A 78 0.45 24.58 9.59
C THR A 78 0.85 24.96 11.02
N SER A 79 0.57 24.09 12.00
CA SER A 79 0.96 24.34 13.40
C SER A 79 2.47 24.21 13.64
N GLY A 80 3.20 23.50 12.76
CA GLY A 80 4.67 23.43 12.79
C GLY A 80 5.36 24.62 12.12
N SER A 81 4.66 25.35 11.24
CA SER A 81 5.20 26.48 10.48
C SER A 81 5.11 27.83 11.21
N VAL A 82 4.39 27.93 12.33
CA VAL A 82 4.18 29.18 13.09
C VAL A 82 5.03 29.27 14.37
N LYS A 83 6.12 28.49 14.45
CA LYS A 83 7.19 28.68 15.46
C LYS A 83 8.51 29.13 14.84
N GLY A 84 8.41 29.92 13.76
CA GLY A 84 9.43 30.87 13.33
C GLY A 84 8.98 32.27 13.72
#